data_AF-A0A520WNI3-F1
#
_entry.id   AF-A0A520WNI3-F1
#
_cell.length_a   1.000
_cell.length_b   1.000
_cell.length_c   1.000
_cell.angle_alpha   90.00
_cell.angle_beta   90.00
_cell.angle_gamma   90.00
#
_symmetry.space_group_name_H-M   'P 1'
#
loop_
_entity.id
_entity.type
_entity.pdbx_description
1 polymer ?
#
loop_
_entity_poly.entity_id
_entity_poly.type
_entity_poly.pdbx_seq_one_letter_code
_entity_poly.pdbx_strand_id
1 'polypeptide(L)'
;MELTPKLLETQHFPERFRGYDPDAVDDFLERVAAGLGEMQARLDDVADRIIDAETRTSSNGEDGEVHVHDGRRSAVESIKEALETAPRLEPATTASAGEAPNQGSVAIGATKIEIDRIAQLISLAQETADDVVEDAIVAAREQIADLLADVLVASSSELAATGAMERKAELESELLELDARISARRNDADQLADLIETRRRALGEIARDLSGRPDGPPDQHPATSTIEGVAIIDGPTTTVPDAAATQRPAREIRSGDDIEDPFFSALQRRESLEGE
;
A
#
# COMPACT_ATOMS: atom_id res chain seq x y z
N MET A 1 -2.57 -8.17 -27.64
CA MET A 1 -3.10 -9.54 -27.52
C MET A 1 -3.78 -9.60 -26.16
N GLU A 2 -5.09 -9.83 -26.14
CA GLU A 2 -5.84 -9.93 -24.89
C GLU A 2 -5.59 -11.32 -24.30
N LEU A 3 -4.90 -11.37 -23.16
CA LEU A 3 -4.69 -12.59 -22.40
C LEU A 3 -5.91 -12.79 -21.52
N THR A 4 -6.66 -13.86 -21.77
CA THR A 4 -7.76 -14.31 -20.89
C THR A 4 -7.25 -15.52 -20.09
N PRO A 5 -7.66 -15.72 -18.83
CA PRO A 5 -7.23 -16.89 -18.04
C PRO A 5 -7.42 -18.23 -18.78
N LYS A 6 -8.54 -18.37 -19.50
CA LYS A 6 -8.85 -19.55 -20.33
C LYS A 6 -7.90 -19.75 -21.52
N LEU A 7 -7.28 -18.68 -22.00
CA LEU A 7 -6.33 -18.73 -23.12
C LEU A 7 -4.96 -19.24 -22.65
N LEU A 8 -4.58 -18.94 -21.40
CA LEU A 8 -3.32 -19.42 -20.81
C LEU A 8 -3.38 -20.92 -20.51
N GLU A 9 -4.54 -21.42 -20.06
CA GLU A 9 -4.76 -22.85 -19.77
C GLU A 9 -4.77 -23.73 -21.05
N THR A 10 -5.11 -23.15 -22.20
CA THR A 10 -5.22 -23.88 -23.47
C THR A 10 -4.00 -23.75 -24.38
N GLN A 11 -3.02 -22.91 -24.01
CA GLN A 11 -1.86 -22.61 -24.83
C GLN A 11 -0.83 -23.75 -24.78
N HIS A 12 -0.70 -24.49 -25.88
CA HIS A 12 0.32 -25.53 -26.01
C HIS A 12 1.58 -24.98 -26.70
N PHE A 13 2.75 -25.30 -26.15
CA PHE A 13 4.05 -24.94 -26.74
C PHE A 13 4.70 -26.14 -27.44
N PRO A 14 5.38 -25.93 -28.58
CA PRO A 14 6.10 -27.00 -29.27
C PRO A 14 7.38 -27.37 -28.51
N GLU A 15 7.53 -28.66 -28.19
CA GLU A 15 8.72 -29.19 -27.52
C GLU A 15 9.97 -29.06 -28.42
N ARG A 16 11.07 -28.57 -27.83
CA ARG A 16 12.38 -28.47 -28.47
C ARG A 16 13.44 -29.17 -27.64
N PHE A 17 14.47 -29.68 -28.31
CA PHE A 17 15.57 -30.46 -27.72
C PHE A 17 16.34 -29.75 -26.59
N ARG A 18 16.17 -28.43 -26.47
CA ARG A 18 16.48 -27.61 -25.29
C ARG A 18 15.35 -26.60 -25.13
N GLY A 19 14.71 -26.58 -23.97
CA GLY A 19 13.60 -25.70 -23.64
C GLY A 19 13.41 -25.61 -22.13
N TYR A 20 12.45 -24.80 -21.72
CA TYR A 20 11.95 -24.84 -20.35
C TYR A 20 11.25 -26.18 -20.09
N ASP A 21 11.34 -26.66 -18.86
CA ASP A 21 10.66 -27.88 -18.43
C ASP A 21 9.14 -27.69 -18.56
N PRO A 22 8.42 -28.50 -19.36
CA PRO A 22 6.99 -28.31 -19.61
C PRO A 22 6.17 -28.27 -18.32
N ASP A 23 6.46 -29.15 -17.36
CA ASP A 23 5.74 -29.21 -16.08
C ASP A 23 5.89 -27.90 -15.28
N ALA A 24 7.10 -27.31 -15.28
CA ALA A 24 7.35 -26.03 -14.61
C ALA A 24 6.69 -24.84 -15.33
N VAL A 25 6.51 -24.93 -16.65
CA VAL A 25 5.79 -23.92 -17.44
C VAL A 25 4.29 -24.02 -17.17
N ASP A 26 3.75 -25.23 -17.07
CA ASP A 26 2.33 -25.46 -16.78
C ASP A 26 1.98 -24.97 -15.36
N ASP A 27 2.80 -25.28 -14.35
CA ASP A 27 2.67 -24.74 -12.98
C ASP A 27 2.69 -23.19 -12.96
N PHE A 28 3.53 -22.59 -13.81
CA PHE A 28 3.61 -21.14 -13.94
C PHE A 28 2.35 -20.58 -14.61
N LEU A 29 1.86 -21.20 -15.68
CA LEU A 29 0.65 -20.79 -16.38
C LEU A 29 -0.58 -20.91 -15.48
N GLU A 30 -0.68 -21.97 -14.67
CA GLU A 30 -1.76 -22.12 -13.68
C GLU A 30 -1.75 -20.96 -12.67
N ARG A 31 -0.55 -20.61 -12.16
CA ARG A 31 -0.40 -19.47 -11.23
C ARG A 31 -0.74 -18.14 -11.88
N VAL A 32 -0.34 -17.93 -13.14
CA VAL A 32 -0.65 -16.70 -13.89
C VAL A 32 -2.14 -16.63 -14.21
N ALA A 33 -2.78 -17.75 -14.59
CA ALA A 33 -4.22 -17.82 -14.84
C ALA A 33 -5.01 -17.50 -13.57
N ALA A 34 -4.61 -18.07 -12.42
CA ALA A 34 -5.21 -17.77 -11.12
C ALA A 34 -5.06 -16.29 -10.75
N GLY A 35 -3.86 -15.71 -10.89
CA GLY A 35 -3.62 -14.30 -10.60
C GLY A 35 -4.38 -13.35 -11.53
N LEU A 36 -4.49 -13.69 -12.82
CA LEU A 36 -5.29 -12.93 -13.79
C LEU A 36 -6.78 -13.01 -13.47
N GLY A 37 -7.27 -14.17 -13.04
CA GLY A 37 -8.65 -14.35 -12.57
C GLY A 37 -8.96 -13.52 -11.33
N GLU A 38 -8.04 -13.47 -10.36
CA GLU A 38 -8.19 -12.61 -9.17
C GLU A 38 -8.22 -11.13 -9.54
N MET A 39 -7.34 -10.69 -10.45
CA MET A 39 -7.32 -9.30 -10.90
C MET A 39 -8.60 -8.93 -11.66
N GLN A 40 -9.11 -9.81 -12.50
CA GLN A 40 -10.40 -9.60 -13.18
C GLN A 40 -11.55 -9.52 -12.18
N ALA A 41 -11.62 -10.41 -11.19
CA ALA A 41 -12.64 -10.37 -10.15
C ALA A 41 -12.61 -9.07 -9.32
N ARG A 42 -11.41 -8.53 -9.03
CA ARG A 42 -11.27 -7.23 -8.37
C ARG A 42 -11.75 -6.08 -9.25
N LEU A 43 -11.50 -6.13 -10.57
CA LEU A 43 -12.01 -5.12 -11.50
C LEU A 43 -13.53 -5.16 -11.60
N ASP A 44 -14.12 -6.35 -11.64
CA ASP A 44 -15.57 -6.53 -11.65
C ASP A 44 -16.21 -6.02 -10.34
N ASP A 45 -15.65 -6.33 -9.17
CA ASP A 45 -16.12 -5.79 -7.87
C ASP A 45 -16.02 -4.26 -7.80
N VAL A 46 -14.95 -3.66 -8.33
CA VAL A 46 -14.81 -2.20 -8.39
C VAL A 46 -15.83 -1.60 -9.35
N ALA A 47 -16.06 -2.22 -10.52
CA ALA A 47 -17.07 -1.76 -11.47
C ALA A 47 -18.48 -1.82 -10.86
N ASP A 48 -18.83 -2.92 -10.19
CA ASP A 48 -20.11 -3.08 -9.48
C ASP A 48 -20.27 -2.01 -8.39
N ARG A 49 -19.24 -1.73 -7.60
CA ARG A 49 -19.27 -0.67 -6.58
C ARG A 49 -19.45 0.72 -7.18
N ILE A 50 -18.86 1.00 -8.33
CA ILE A 50 -19.04 2.28 -9.03
C ILE A 50 -20.48 2.41 -9.51
N ILE A 51 -21.05 1.36 -10.09
CA ILE A 51 -22.45 1.32 -10.53
C ILE A 51 -23.39 1.48 -9.32
N ASP A 52 -23.11 0.83 -8.20
CA ASP A 52 -23.89 0.97 -6.97
C ASP A 52 -23.78 2.39 -6.36
N ALA A 53 -22.60 3.01 -6.43
CA ALA A 53 -22.40 4.38 -5.98
C ALA A 53 -23.08 5.39 -6.91
N GLU A 54 -23.03 5.17 -8.22
CA GLU A 54 -23.72 5.99 -9.22
C GLU A 54 -25.23 5.89 -9.05
N THR A 55 -25.78 4.67 -8.99
CA THR A 55 -27.23 4.46 -8.77
C THR A 55 -27.70 5.06 -7.45
N ARG A 56 -26.92 4.92 -6.37
CA ARG A 56 -27.23 5.59 -5.09
C ARG A 56 -27.20 7.12 -5.23
N THR A 57 -26.25 7.67 -5.98
CA THR A 57 -26.12 9.13 -6.17
C THR A 57 -27.23 9.68 -7.06
N SER A 58 -27.62 8.94 -8.11
CA SER A 58 -28.76 9.27 -8.97
C SER A 58 -30.10 9.13 -8.24
N SER A 59 -30.28 8.10 -7.40
CA SER A 59 -31.50 7.96 -6.57
C SER A 59 -31.56 8.98 -5.44
N ASN A 60 -30.41 9.38 -4.88
CA ASN A 60 -30.34 10.36 -3.80
C ASN A 60 -30.37 11.81 -4.33
N GLY A 61 -30.31 12.00 -5.66
CA GLY A 61 -30.52 13.28 -6.34
C GLY A 61 -32.00 13.67 -6.50
N GLU A 62 -32.94 12.76 -6.22
CA GLU A 62 -34.39 13.05 -6.29
C GLU A 62 -34.99 13.41 -4.92
N ASP A 63 -34.39 12.98 -3.80
CA ASP A 63 -34.90 13.22 -2.43
C ASP A 63 -33.99 14.10 -1.55
N GLY A 64 -32.86 14.57 -2.08
CA GLY A 64 -31.86 15.32 -1.34
C GLY A 64 -31.49 16.63 -2.05
N GLU A 65 -32.41 17.59 -2.07
CA GLU A 65 -32.12 18.97 -2.46
C GLU A 65 -31.14 19.60 -1.45
N VAL A 66 -29.85 19.27 -1.57
CA VAL A 66 -28.77 19.97 -0.89
C VAL A 66 -28.68 21.34 -1.55
N HIS A 67 -29.44 22.28 -1.00
CA HIS A 67 -29.28 23.70 -1.24
C HIS A 67 -27.87 24.10 -0.81
N VAL A 68 -26.92 24.03 -1.74
CA VAL A 68 -25.64 24.72 -1.61
C VAL A 68 -25.96 26.21 -1.69
N HIS A 69 -26.21 26.80 -0.53
CA HIS A 69 -26.25 28.25 -0.36
C HIS A 69 -24.83 28.79 -0.54
N ASP A 70 -24.34 28.82 -1.78
CA ASP A 70 -23.29 29.77 -2.15
C ASP A 70 -23.87 31.15 -1.85
N GLY A 71 -23.17 31.98 -1.07
CA GLY A 71 -23.68 33.24 -0.49
C GLY A 71 -24.07 34.32 -1.52
N ARG A 72 -24.23 33.97 -2.79
CA ARG A 72 -24.77 34.79 -3.87
C ARG A 72 -26.29 34.69 -3.85
N ARG A 73 -26.97 35.85 -3.72
CA ARG A 73 -28.43 35.98 -3.86
C ARG A 73 -28.87 35.22 -5.11
N SER A 74 -29.90 34.38 -4.99
CA SER A 74 -30.41 33.62 -6.13
C SER A 74 -30.81 34.58 -7.25
N ALA A 75 -30.51 34.23 -8.50
CA ALA A 75 -30.86 35.08 -9.65
C ALA A 75 -32.36 35.43 -9.65
N VAL A 76 -33.20 34.53 -9.15
CA VAL A 76 -34.65 34.69 -9.01
C VAL A 76 -35.02 35.77 -7.98
N GLU A 77 -34.34 35.83 -6.84
CA GLU A 77 -34.55 36.89 -5.84
C GLU A 77 -34.02 38.25 -6.33
N SER A 78 -32.89 38.27 -7.03
CA SER A 78 -32.34 39.50 -7.61
C SER A 78 -33.25 40.08 -8.71
N ILE A 79 -33.88 39.23 -9.52
CA ILE A 79 -34.87 39.65 -10.52
C ILE A 79 -36.13 40.21 -9.84
N LYS A 80 -36.59 39.57 -8.77
CA LYS A 80 -37.79 40.01 -8.02
C LYS A 80 -37.55 41.36 -7.32
N GLU A 81 -36.39 41.54 -6.71
CA GLU A 81 -35.96 42.82 -6.09
C GLU A 81 -35.83 43.92 -7.15
N ALA A 82 -35.27 43.62 -8.33
CA ALA A 82 -35.18 44.59 -9.44
C ALA A 82 -36.55 44.98 -10.02
N LEU A 83 -37.50 44.04 -10.08
CA LEU A 83 -38.89 44.30 -10.50
C LEU A 83 -39.68 45.12 -9.48
N GLU A 84 -39.42 44.95 -8.18
CA GLU A 84 -40.02 45.76 -7.12
C GLU A 84 -39.41 47.17 -7.03
N THR A 85 -38.14 47.32 -7.43
CA THR A 85 -37.43 48.61 -7.42
C THR A 85 -37.64 49.42 -8.70
N ALA A 86 -38.18 48.81 -9.77
CA ALA A 86 -38.51 49.51 -11.00
C ALA A 86 -39.78 50.39 -10.84
N PRO A 87 -39.78 51.67 -11.26
CA PRO A 87 -40.94 52.53 -11.15
C PRO A 87 -42.09 52.01 -12.05
N ARG A 88 -43.24 51.73 -11.45
CA ARG A 88 -44.47 51.36 -12.17
C ARG A 88 -44.92 52.51 -13.07
N LEU A 89 -44.81 52.33 -14.39
CA LEU A 89 -45.43 53.19 -15.40
C LEU A 89 -46.93 52.84 -15.48
N GLU A 90 -47.76 53.68 -14.87
CA GLU A 90 -49.21 53.70 -15.10
C GLU A 90 -49.51 54.02 -16.59
N PRO A 91 -50.36 53.24 -17.27
CA PRO A 91 -50.80 53.58 -18.63
C PRO A 91 -51.81 54.72 -18.56
N ALA A 92 -51.34 55.95 -18.78
CA ALA A 92 -52.19 57.12 -18.93
C ALA A 92 -53.08 56.98 -20.18
N THR A 93 -54.37 56.85 -19.94
CA THR A 93 -55.48 57.10 -20.87
C THR A 93 -55.29 58.43 -21.61
N THR A 94 -55.29 58.40 -22.94
CA THR A 94 -55.66 59.55 -23.77
C THR A 94 -56.73 59.14 -24.77
N ALA A 95 -57.86 59.82 -24.70
CA ALA A 95 -58.94 59.72 -25.66
C ALA A 95 -58.82 60.81 -26.74
N SER A 96 -59.09 60.39 -27.97
CA SER A 96 -59.67 61.14 -29.11
C SER A 96 -58.81 62.18 -29.85
N ALA A 97 -58.44 61.88 -31.10
CA ALA A 97 -59.13 62.36 -32.32
C ALA A 97 -58.20 62.28 -33.56
N GLY A 98 -58.74 61.84 -34.70
CA GLY A 98 -58.27 62.27 -36.02
C GLY A 98 -57.60 61.22 -36.91
N GLU A 99 -58.36 60.81 -37.92
CA GLU A 99 -57.91 60.55 -39.30
C GLU A 99 -56.98 59.36 -39.59
N ALA A 100 -57.58 58.34 -40.21
CA ALA A 100 -56.88 57.57 -41.24
C ALA A 100 -56.73 58.44 -42.50
N PRO A 101 -55.59 58.33 -43.19
CA PRO A 101 -55.68 57.88 -44.57
C PRO A 101 -54.70 56.75 -44.90
N ASN A 102 -55.14 55.96 -45.89
CA ASN A 102 -54.41 54.92 -46.59
C ASN A 102 -53.10 55.38 -47.26
N GLN A 103 -52.29 54.39 -47.65
CA GLN A 103 -51.12 54.35 -48.57
C GLN A 103 -49.81 54.15 -47.79
N GLY A 104 -48.92 53.21 -48.10
CA GLY A 104 -48.75 52.29 -49.20
C GLY A 104 -47.28 51.85 -49.16
N SER A 105 -47.00 50.55 -49.36
CA SER A 105 -45.65 49.99 -49.59
C SER A 105 -44.51 50.51 -48.68
N VAL A 106 -44.45 50.06 -47.43
CA VAL A 106 -43.21 50.17 -46.64
C VAL A 106 -42.23 49.12 -47.16
N ALA A 107 -41.27 49.59 -47.96
CA ALA A 107 -39.90 49.12 -48.01
C ALA A 107 -39.64 47.65 -47.63
N ILE A 108 -39.86 46.73 -48.58
CA ILE A 108 -39.33 45.34 -48.50
C ILE A 108 -37.79 45.34 -48.31
N GLY A 109 -37.12 46.44 -48.66
CA GLY A 109 -35.69 46.65 -48.40
C GLY A 109 -35.33 47.01 -46.95
N ALA A 110 -36.19 47.71 -46.19
CA ALA A 110 -35.89 48.10 -44.80
C ALA A 110 -35.97 46.89 -43.85
N THR A 111 -37.00 46.05 -44.04
CA THR A 111 -37.14 44.79 -43.28
C THR A 111 -36.06 43.78 -43.63
N LYS A 112 -35.57 43.75 -44.88
CA LYS A 112 -34.41 42.93 -45.27
C LYS A 112 -33.11 43.33 -44.56
N ILE A 113 -32.86 44.64 -44.46
CA ILE A 113 -31.69 45.18 -43.74
C ILE A 113 -31.77 44.87 -42.25
N GLU A 114 -32.97 44.92 -41.66
CA GLU A 114 -33.19 44.54 -40.26
C GLU A 114 -32.96 43.03 -40.04
N ILE A 115 -33.42 42.18 -40.95
CA ILE A 115 -33.20 40.72 -40.88
C ILE A 115 -31.70 40.39 -40.99
N ASP A 116 -30.97 41.00 -41.94
CA ASP A 116 -29.53 40.79 -42.09
C ASP A 116 -28.75 41.26 -40.85
N ARG A 117 -29.16 42.37 -40.23
CA ARG A 117 -28.56 42.88 -39.00
C ARG A 117 -28.83 41.97 -37.80
N ILE A 118 -30.04 41.41 -37.69
CA ILE A 118 -30.38 40.42 -36.66
C ILE A 118 -29.56 39.14 -36.87
N ALA A 119 -29.42 38.66 -38.11
CA ALA A 119 -28.60 37.49 -38.41
C ALA A 119 -27.12 37.70 -38.04
N GLN A 120 -26.57 38.89 -38.29
CA GLN A 120 -25.20 39.25 -37.87
C GLN A 120 -25.06 39.28 -36.34
N LEU A 121 -26.06 39.80 -35.61
CA LEU A 121 -26.05 39.80 -34.14
C LEU A 121 -26.16 38.39 -33.57
N ILE A 122 -26.96 37.51 -34.19
CA ILE A 122 -27.05 36.10 -33.77
C ILE A 122 -25.72 35.38 -34.01
N SER A 123 -25.10 35.59 -35.18
CA SER A 123 -23.79 35.01 -35.48
C SER A 123 -22.71 35.47 -34.51
N LEU A 124 -22.67 36.77 -34.20
CA LEU A 124 -21.72 37.33 -33.23
C LEU A 124 -22.00 36.79 -31.82
N ALA A 125 -23.27 36.74 -31.39
CA ALA A 125 -23.64 36.18 -30.10
C ALA A 125 -23.25 34.70 -30.00
N GLN A 126 -23.40 33.95 -31.08
CA GLN A 126 -23.04 32.53 -31.15
C GLN A 126 -21.52 32.34 -31.08
N GLU A 127 -20.74 33.11 -31.83
CA GLU A 127 -19.27 33.11 -31.74
C GLU A 127 -18.79 33.43 -30.32
N THR A 128 -19.34 34.48 -29.70
CA THR A 128 -19.00 34.82 -28.30
C THR A 128 -19.43 33.78 -27.28
N ALA A 129 -20.53 33.05 -27.55
CA ALA A 129 -20.99 31.98 -26.67
C ALA A 129 -20.09 30.75 -26.79
N ASP A 130 -19.67 30.40 -28.00
CA ASP A 130 -18.75 29.29 -28.27
C ASP A 130 -17.38 29.56 -27.61
N ASP A 131 -16.85 30.79 -27.72
CA ASP A 131 -15.60 31.19 -27.05
C ASP A 131 -15.69 31.05 -25.52
N VAL A 132 -16.79 31.52 -24.91
CA VAL A 132 -17.00 31.42 -23.46
C VAL A 132 -17.16 29.97 -23.02
N VAL A 133 -17.80 29.13 -23.83
CA VAL A 133 -17.92 27.69 -23.55
C VAL A 133 -16.56 27.01 -23.63
N GLU A 134 -15.74 27.33 -24.62
CA GLU A 134 -14.39 26.76 -24.75
C GLU A 134 -13.50 27.17 -23.58
N ASP A 135 -13.52 28.45 -23.18
CA ASP A 135 -12.81 28.94 -21.99
C ASP A 135 -13.28 28.24 -20.71
N ALA A 136 -14.59 28.05 -20.55
CA ALA A 136 -15.16 27.34 -19.40
C ALA A 136 -14.75 25.85 -19.38
N ILE A 137 -14.68 25.20 -20.54
CA ILE A 137 -14.22 23.81 -20.67
C ILE A 137 -12.74 23.70 -20.31
N VAL A 138 -11.91 24.62 -20.79
CA VAL A 138 -10.48 24.64 -20.47
C VAL A 138 -10.25 24.86 -18.97
N ALA A 139 -10.93 25.84 -18.38
CA ALA A 139 -10.84 26.11 -16.95
C ALA A 139 -11.33 24.94 -16.09
N ALA A 140 -12.44 24.28 -16.48
CA ALA A 140 -12.94 23.11 -15.79
C ALA A 140 -11.96 21.93 -15.86
N ARG A 141 -11.32 21.72 -17.02
CA ARG A 141 -10.30 20.67 -17.19
C ARG A 141 -9.06 20.93 -16.32
N GLU A 142 -8.62 22.17 -16.22
CA GLU A 142 -7.50 22.55 -15.35
C GLU A 142 -7.84 22.31 -13.88
N GLN A 143 -9.03 22.71 -13.41
CA GLN A 143 -9.49 22.45 -12.05
C GLN A 143 -9.61 20.96 -11.73
N ILE A 144 -10.11 20.16 -12.68
CA ILE A 144 -10.19 18.71 -12.52
C ILE A 144 -8.78 18.11 -12.43
N ALA A 145 -7.83 18.59 -13.24
CA ALA A 145 -6.44 18.12 -13.20
C ALA A 145 -5.77 18.42 -11.84
N ASP A 146 -5.98 19.62 -11.30
CA ASP A 146 -5.46 20.00 -9.98
C ASP A 146 -6.07 19.14 -8.86
N LEU A 147 -7.40 18.95 -8.88
CA LEU A 147 -8.09 18.10 -7.89
C LEU A 147 -7.62 16.64 -7.96
N LEU A 148 -7.39 16.10 -9.17
CA LEU A 148 -6.85 14.76 -9.33
C LEU A 148 -5.42 14.65 -8.81
N ALA A 149 -4.59 15.69 -9.01
CA ALA A 149 -3.25 15.73 -8.44
C ALA A 149 -3.28 15.71 -6.91
N ASP A 150 -4.16 16.50 -6.29
CA ASP A 150 -4.34 16.52 -4.84
C ASP A 150 -4.81 15.17 -4.29
N VAL A 151 -5.78 14.53 -4.94
CA VAL A 151 -6.28 13.20 -4.56
C VAL A 151 -5.19 12.12 -4.71
N LEU A 152 -4.38 12.18 -5.76
CA LEU A 152 -3.25 11.26 -5.94
C LEU A 152 -2.18 11.45 -4.86
N VAL A 153 -1.85 12.69 -4.51
CA VAL A 153 -0.89 12.97 -3.44
C VAL A 153 -1.45 12.49 -2.09
N ALA A 154 -2.71 12.80 -1.78
CA ALA A 154 -3.36 12.37 -0.55
C ALA A 154 -3.41 10.83 -0.44
N SER A 155 -3.86 10.15 -1.50
CA SER A 155 -3.94 8.68 -1.51
C SER A 155 -2.57 8.00 -1.44
N SER A 156 -1.54 8.56 -2.10
CA SER A 156 -0.17 8.03 -2.00
C SER A 156 0.42 8.21 -0.59
N SER A 157 0.14 9.35 0.05
CA SER A 157 0.56 9.63 1.43
C SER A 157 -0.17 8.72 2.42
N GLU A 158 -1.47 8.50 2.23
CA GLU A 158 -2.26 7.61 3.06
C GLU A 158 -1.77 6.16 2.93
N LEU A 159 -1.56 5.68 1.70
CA LEU A 159 -1.02 4.34 1.44
C LEU A 159 0.39 4.15 2.02
N ALA A 160 1.23 5.19 1.97
CA ALA A 160 2.54 5.15 2.61
C ALA A 160 2.43 5.10 4.13
N ALA A 161 1.49 5.84 4.72
CA ALA A 161 1.25 5.82 6.16
C ALA A 161 0.71 4.47 6.63
N THR A 162 -0.28 3.89 5.94
CA THR A 162 -0.83 2.57 6.26
C THR A 162 0.24 1.49 6.12
N GLY A 163 0.99 1.49 5.01
CA GLY A 163 2.08 0.53 4.80
C GLY A 163 3.25 0.67 5.78
N ALA A 164 3.45 1.84 6.38
CA ALA A 164 4.39 2.03 7.49
C ALA A 164 3.84 1.49 8.82
N MET A 165 2.53 1.66 9.06
CA MET A 165 1.87 1.11 10.24
C MET A 165 1.82 -0.42 10.22
N GLU A 166 1.56 -1.02 9.06
CA GLU A 166 1.57 -2.48 8.88
C GLU A 166 2.95 -3.07 9.19
N ARG A 167 4.02 -2.53 8.58
CA ARG A 167 5.39 -2.96 8.88
C ARG A 167 5.75 -2.79 10.35
N LYS A 168 5.27 -1.73 10.98
CA LYS A 168 5.47 -1.53 12.42
C LYS A 168 4.75 -2.63 13.23
N ALA A 169 3.51 -2.95 12.88
CA ALA A 169 2.75 -4.01 13.55
C ALA A 169 3.39 -5.39 13.36
N GLU A 170 3.92 -5.68 12.17
CA GLU A 170 4.70 -6.90 11.89
C GLU A 170 5.92 -6.98 12.82
N LEU A 171 6.74 -5.93 12.87
CA LEU A 171 7.91 -5.87 13.75
C LEU A 171 7.54 -5.97 15.25
N GLU A 172 6.44 -5.36 15.67
CA GLU A 172 5.93 -5.50 17.04
C GLU A 172 5.55 -6.95 17.35
N SER A 173 4.95 -7.67 16.39
CA SER A 173 4.63 -9.09 16.55
C SER A 173 5.88 -9.97 16.63
N GLU A 174 6.89 -9.71 15.80
CA GLU A 174 8.17 -10.42 15.84
C GLU A 174 8.91 -10.18 17.17
N LEU A 175 8.87 -8.95 17.69
CA LEU A 175 9.45 -8.63 19.00
C LEU A 175 8.75 -9.38 20.13
N LEU A 176 7.41 -9.51 20.08
CA LEU A 176 6.66 -10.30 21.06
C LEU A 176 7.01 -11.80 20.98
N GLU A 177 7.15 -12.34 19.77
CA GLU A 177 7.57 -13.74 19.58
C GLU A 177 9.00 -13.97 20.12
N LEU A 178 9.92 -13.04 19.85
CA LEU A 178 11.28 -13.11 20.37
C LEU A 178 11.32 -13.03 21.89
N ASP A 179 10.51 -12.17 22.51
CA ASP A 179 10.44 -12.07 23.97
C ASP A 179 9.87 -13.35 24.61
N ALA A 180 8.84 -13.95 24.00
CA ALA A 180 8.33 -15.25 24.40
C ALA A 180 9.41 -16.34 24.29
N ARG A 181 10.18 -16.34 23.20
CA ARG A 181 11.29 -17.28 23.00
C ARG A 181 12.44 -17.08 23.98
N ILE A 182 12.77 -15.84 24.33
CA ILE A 182 13.77 -15.52 25.35
C ILE A 182 13.28 -16.01 26.72
N SER A 183 12.02 -15.75 27.05
CA SER A 183 11.41 -16.19 28.31
C SER A 183 11.40 -17.71 28.43
N ALA A 184 11.07 -18.43 27.36
CA ALA A 184 11.16 -19.89 27.32
C ALA A 184 12.59 -20.39 27.59
N ARG A 185 13.59 -19.84 26.88
CA ARG A 185 15.00 -20.23 27.11
C ARG A 185 15.50 -19.92 28.51
N ARG A 186 15.02 -18.83 29.13
CA ARG A 186 15.33 -18.50 30.52
C ARG A 186 14.73 -19.52 31.47
N ASN A 187 13.46 -19.87 31.30
CA ASN A 187 12.82 -20.92 32.10
C ASN A 187 13.54 -22.27 31.96
N ASP A 188 13.97 -22.64 30.75
CA ASP A 188 14.73 -23.87 30.53
C ASP A 188 16.09 -23.82 31.24
N ALA A 189 16.78 -22.67 31.21
CA ALA A 189 18.04 -22.48 31.92
C ALA A 189 17.86 -22.56 33.44
N ASP A 190 16.78 -21.99 33.98
CA ASP A 190 16.45 -22.04 35.40
C ASP A 190 16.14 -23.49 35.84
N GLN A 191 15.38 -24.24 35.03
CA GLN A 191 15.14 -25.67 35.27
C GLN A 191 16.43 -26.50 35.29
N LEU A 192 17.36 -26.21 34.37
CA LEU A 192 18.67 -26.87 34.36
C LEU A 192 19.50 -26.49 35.58
N ALA A 193 19.45 -25.25 36.05
CA ALA A 193 20.13 -24.80 37.26
C ALA A 193 19.61 -25.56 38.50
N ASP A 194 18.29 -25.67 38.65
CA ASP A 194 17.66 -26.43 39.73
C ASP A 194 18.05 -27.93 39.68
N LEU A 195 18.09 -28.53 38.49
CA LEU A 195 18.53 -29.91 38.31
C LEU A 195 20.01 -30.10 38.71
N ILE A 196 20.87 -29.14 38.37
CA ILE A 196 22.28 -29.16 38.76
C ILE A 196 22.41 -29.04 40.28
N GLU A 197 21.66 -28.14 40.91
CA GLU A 197 21.70 -27.96 42.36
C GLU A 197 21.20 -29.19 43.11
N THR A 198 20.07 -29.77 42.68
CA THR A 198 19.53 -31.02 43.27
C THR A 198 20.52 -32.18 43.12
N ARG A 199 21.13 -32.36 41.94
CA ARG A 199 22.18 -33.36 41.74
C ARG A 199 23.41 -33.10 42.58
N ARG A 200 23.85 -31.84 42.70
CA ARG A 200 24.98 -31.46 43.57
C ARG A 200 24.70 -31.77 45.03
N ARG A 201 23.47 -31.54 45.50
CA ARG A 201 23.04 -31.89 46.86
C ARG A 201 23.06 -33.41 47.07
N ALA A 202 22.48 -34.17 46.16
CA ALA A 202 22.45 -35.63 46.24
C ALA A 202 23.86 -36.24 46.24
N LEU A 203 24.76 -35.75 45.38
CA LEU A 203 26.17 -36.17 45.38
C LEU A 203 26.87 -35.78 46.69
N GLY A 204 26.56 -34.61 47.26
CA GLY A 204 27.08 -34.19 48.56
C GLY A 204 26.62 -35.07 49.71
N GLU A 205 25.36 -35.53 49.69
CA GLU A 205 24.82 -36.49 50.68
C GLU A 205 25.48 -37.87 50.53
N ILE A 206 25.58 -38.40 49.31
CA ILE A 206 26.27 -39.67 49.04
C ILE A 206 27.73 -39.58 49.49
N ALA A 207 28.43 -38.50 49.18
CA ALA A 207 29.82 -38.29 49.62
C ALA A 207 29.91 -38.20 51.14
N ARG A 208 28.95 -37.56 51.81
CA ARG A 208 28.88 -37.50 53.27
C ARG A 208 28.67 -38.89 53.87
N ASP A 209 27.75 -39.68 53.33
CA ASP A 209 27.46 -41.05 53.77
C ASP A 209 28.66 -41.98 53.57
N LEU A 210 29.38 -41.83 52.46
CA LEU A 210 30.63 -42.56 52.19
C LEU A 210 31.80 -42.10 53.08
N SER A 211 31.86 -40.81 53.42
CA SER A 211 32.89 -40.26 54.33
C SER A 211 32.60 -40.56 55.81
N GLY A 212 31.39 -41.02 56.13
CA GLY A 212 30.90 -41.26 57.48
C GLY A 212 31.32 -42.59 58.08
N ARG A 213 32.64 -42.92 58.10
CA ARG A 213 33.32 -43.76 59.12
C ARG A 213 34.82 -43.94 58.80
N PRO A 214 35.76 -43.29 59.52
CA PRO A 214 37.18 -43.61 59.44
C PRO A 214 37.54 -44.74 60.41
N ASP A 215 37.09 -45.97 60.13
CA ASP A 215 37.58 -47.16 60.84
C ASP A 215 38.26 -48.11 59.83
N GLY A 216 39.48 -47.75 59.42
CA GLY A 216 40.33 -48.61 58.58
C GLY A 216 41.75 -48.05 58.53
N PRO A 217 42.79 -48.86 58.81
CA PRO A 217 44.17 -48.42 58.76
C PRO A 217 44.56 -47.93 57.34
N PRO A 218 45.47 -46.95 57.22
CA PRO A 218 45.71 -46.16 56.00
C PRO A 218 46.29 -46.93 54.79
N ASP A 219 46.53 -48.23 54.91
CA ASP A 219 47.27 -49.03 53.92
C ASP A 219 46.38 -49.68 52.84
N GLN A 220 45.07 -49.41 52.82
CA GLN A 220 44.15 -49.97 51.81
C GLN A 220 43.17 -48.92 51.27
N HIS A 221 43.69 -47.91 50.57
CA HIS A 221 42.88 -47.10 49.67
C HIS A 221 43.20 -47.47 48.21
N PRO A 222 42.25 -47.96 47.40
CA PRO A 222 42.46 -48.19 45.98
C PRO A 222 42.53 -46.90 45.15
N ALA A 223 42.48 -45.71 45.76
CA ALA A 223 42.46 -44.42 45.08
C ALA A 223 43.84 -43.81 44.80
N THR A 224 44.95 -44.49 45.12
CA THR A 224 46.31 -44.05 44.78
C THR A 224 46.95 -44.85 43.64
N SER A 225 46.20 -45.71 42.94
CA SER A 225 46.70 -46.26 41.67
C SER A 225 46.74 -45.14 40.64
N THR A 226 47.93 -44.61 40.42
CA THR A 226 48.37 -43.76 39.33
C THR A 226 47.64 -44.14 38.03
N ILE A 227 46.64 -43.34 37.64
CA ILE A 227 46.08 -43.39 36.30
C ILE A 227 47.03 -42.58 35.42
N GLU A 228 48.05 -43.26 34.89
CA GLU A 228 48.76 -42.83 33.68
C GLU A 228 47.75 -42.86 32.51
N GLY A 229 47.22 -41.69 32.14
CA GLY A 229 46.33 -41.59 30.98
C GLY A 229 45.26 -40.52 31.08
N VAL A 230 45.61 -39.30 31.47
CA VAL A 230 44.77 -38.13 31.18
C VAL A 230 45.38 -37.44 29.97
N ALA A 231 44.72 -37.58 28.82
CA ALA A 231 45.03 -36.79 27.64
C ALA A 231 44.78 -35.31 27.98
N ILE A 232 45.86 -34.54 28.02
CA ILE A 232 45.83 -33.08 28.13
C ILE A 232 45.24 -32.58 26.82
N ILE A 233 44.01 -32.07 26.86
CA ILE A 233 43.46 -31.27 25.77
C ILE A 233 44.11 -29.90 25.90
N ASP A 234 45.00 -29.57 24.97
CA ASP A 234 45.54 -28.23 24.80
C ASP A 234 44.39 -27.26 24.52
N GLY A 235 44.04 -26.45 25.53
CA GLY A 235 43.19 -25.28 25.34
C GLY A 235 44.00 -24.17 24.63
N PRO A 236 43.39 -23.43 23.68
CA PRO A 236 44.10 -22.35 23.01
C PRO A 236 44.48 -21.28 24.02
N THR A 237 45.77 -20.98 24.07
CA THR A 237 46.36 -19.93 24.88
C THR A 237 45.71 -18.58 24.57
N THR A 238 45.02 -18.01 25.56
CA THR A 238 44.67 -16.59 25.61
C THR A 238 45.95 -15.76 25.64
N THR A 239 46.42 -15.35 24.47
CA THR A 239 47.46 -14.32 24.35
C THR A 239 46.81 -12.96 24.57
N VAL A 240 47.10 -12.36 25.71
CA VAL A 240 46.91 -10.92 25.98
C VAL A 240 47.75 -10.14 24.97
N PRO A 241 47.18 -9.20 24.17
CA PRO A 241 48.00 -8.24 23.47
C PRO A 241 48.12 -6.96 24.30
N ASP A 242 49.37 -6.59 24.47
CA ASP A 242 49.88 -5.38 25.09
C ASP A 242 49.36 -4.12 24.36
N ALA A 243 49.09 -3.08 25.14
CA ALA A 243 48.60 -1.80 24.65
C ALA A 243 49.79 -0.86 24.40
N ALA A 244 50.10 -0.57 23.13
CA ALA A 244 50.46 0.76 22.63
C ALA A 244 51.21 0.69 21.27
N ALA A 245 50.51 1.01 20.18
CA ALA A 245 51.06 1.78 19.05
C ALA A 245 49.96 2.07 18.01
N THR A 246 49.43 3.30 18.08
CA THR A 246 49.14 4.20 16.97
C THR A 246 49.00 3.59 15.57
N GLN A 247 47.78 3.57 15.02
CA GLN A 247 47.40 4.24 13.76
C GLN A 247 45.96 3.86 13.35
N ARG A 248 45.05 4.84 13.39
CA ARG A 248 43.88 4.82 12.50
C ARG A 248 44.37 5.06 11.08
N PRO A 249 43.78 4.37 10.10
CA PRO A 249 43.10 5.12 9.06
C PRO A 249 41.69 4.59 8.82
N ALA A 250 40.77 5.53 8.62
CA ALA A 250 39.46 5.26 8.05
C ALA A 250 39.60 4.70 6.63
N ARG A 251 38.79 3.70 6.27
CA ARG A 251 38.45 3.41 4.88
C ARG A 251 37.10 2.68 4.79
N GLU A 252 36.15 3.34 4.16
CA GLU A 252 34.96 2.74 3.54
C GLU A 252 35.37 1.70 2.50
N ILE A 253 34.76 0.50 2.50
CA ILE A 253 34.47 -0.38 1.33
C ILE A 253 33.37 -1.36 1.84
N ARG A 254 32.11 -1.30 1.39
CA ARG A 254 31.53 -1.95 0.20
C ARG A 254 31.85 -3.45 0.04
N SER A 255 30.82 -4.17 -0.39
CA SER A 255 30.86 -5.41 -1.15
C SER A 255 31.16 -6.69 -0.37
N GLY A 256 30.31 -7.70 -0.63
CA GLY A 256 30.39 -9.03 -0.07
C GLY A 256 31.73 -9.70 -0.31
N ASP A 257 32.10 -10.51 0.66
CA ASP A 257 32.92 -11.70 0.45
C ASP A 257 32.26 -12.82 1.24
N ASP A 258 31.97 -13.89 0.52
CA ASP A 258 31.38 -15.13 0.97
C ASP A 258 32.27 -15.75 2.05
N ILE A 259 31.74 -15.86 3.27
CA ILE A 259 32.30 -16.77 4.26
C ILE A 259 31.88 -18.16 3.80
N GLU A 260 32.76 -18.83 3.04
CA GLU A 260 32.63 -20.25 2.69
C GLU A 260 32.82 -21.09 3.95
N ASP A 261 31.81 -21.09 4.81
CA ASP A 261 31.70 -22.03 5.92
C ASP A 261 31.01 -23.30 5.42
N PRO A 262 31.71 -24.46 5.39
CA PRO A 262 31.17 -25.72 4.89
C PRO A 262 29.90 -26.16 5.64
N PHE A 263 29.69 -25.65 6.86
CA PHE A 263 28.48 -25.91 7.63
C PHE A 263 27.24 -25.20 7.06
N PHE A 264 27.37 -23.96 6.59
CA PHE A 264 26.24 -23.18 6.06
C PHE A 264 25.91 -23.53 4.61
N SER A 265 26.89 -23.96 3.82
CA SER A 265 26.66 -24.48 2.47
C SER A 265 25.79 -25.75 2.48
N ALA A 266 25.94 -26.59 3.52
CA ALA A 266 25.13 -27.79 3.71
C ALA A 266 23.70 -27.49 4.17
N LEU A 267 23.46 -26.35 4.84
CA LEU A 267 22.13 -25.95 5.28
C LEU A 267 21.30 -25.30 4.15
N GLN A 268 21.97 -24.64 3.20
CA GLN A 268 21.32 -24.03 2.03
C GLN A 268 20.95 -25.06 0.95
N ARG A 269 21.72 -26.15 0.82
CA ARG A 269 21.32 -27.31 0.01
C ARG A 269 20.46 -28.23 0.88
N ARG A 270 19.14 -28.12 0.74
CA ARG A 270 18.21 -29.16 1.20
C ARG A 270 18.48 -30.46 0.42
N GLU A 271 19.52 -31.19 0.79
CA GLU A 271 19.71 -32.59 0.41
C GLU A 271 19.54 -33.46 1.66
N SER A 272 18.61 -34.39 1.53
CA SER A 272 18.26 -35.40 2.52
C SER A 272 19.49 -36.26 2.85
N LEU A 273 19.88 -36.30 4.12
CA LEU A 273 20.83 -37.29 4.62
C LEU A 273 20.13 -38.65 4.71
N GLU A 274 20.18 -39.42 3.62
CA GLU A 274 19.89 -40.85 3.60
C GLU A 274 21.15 -41.59 3.12
N GLY A 275 21.75 -42.37 4.03
CA GLY A 275 22.60 -43.53 3.71
C GLY A 275 24.12 -43.33 3.75
N GLU A 276 24.74 -43.68 4.89
CA GLU A 276 25.61 -44.88 4.99
C GLU A 276 25.70 -45.35 6.46
#